data_AF-A0A5J5RNN8-F1
#
_entry.id   AF-A0A5J5RNN8-F1
#
_cell.length_a   1.000
_cell.length_b   1.000
_cell.length_c   1.000
_cell.angle_alpha   90.00
_cell.angle_beta   90.00
_cell.angle_gamma   90.00
#
_symmetry.space_group_name_H-M   'P 1'
#
loop_
_entity.id
_entity.type
_entity.pdbx_description
1 polymer ?
#
loop_
_entity_poly.entity_id
_entity_poly.type
_entity_poly.pdbx_seq_one_letter_code
_entity_poly.pdbx_strand_id
1 'polypeptide(L)'
;MFTPKKFSEGCSEGTNVQQELSLRLSRTRTICDMFLGGVNAFELEYIGSCKSSKSCNPFGDSIGYLPSLMSLSMIQCSNDRLSLRFLIEFRTNSYRGYYGSPNISTSLIGEGSWDEKKNRLCIVACRIYDASSSLEKSHVGDCTTRLSLRFPAILSIRNTSTIVGEIWSVKPRNESGFFDRVQFRYGGRIQLQGLKYEYMQMDKVKKSCPMKNPRNSSNRGQYPYGYSPDMRFRLWSSNFLKE
;
A
#
# COMPACT_ATOMS: atom_id res chain seq x y z
N MET A 1 14.44 16.93 21.23
CA MET A 1 14.00 15.75 22.02
C MET A 1 12.50 15.64 21.85
N PHE A 2 12.03 14.66 21.07
CA PHE A 2 10.63 14.53 20.66
C PHE A 2 9.78 14.02 21.84
N THR A 3 8.71 14.74 22.19
CA THR A 3 7.81 14.35 23.28
C THR A 3 6.82 13.25 22.82
N PRO A 4 6.75 12.09 23.49
CA PRO A 4 5.94 10.93 23.08
C PRO A 4 4.42 11.14 23.10
N LYS A 5 3.92 12.21 23.74
CA LYS A 5 2.48 12.35 24.03
C LYS A 5 1.58 12.53 22.80
N LYS A 6 2.10 13.00 21.66
CA LYS A 6 1.30 13.20 20.42
C LYS A 6 1.07 11.91 19.61
N PHE A 7 1.71 10.79 19.97
CA PHE A 7 1.61 9.51 19.24
C PHE A 7 0.58 8.53 19.85
N SER A 8 0.03 8.84 21.02
CA SER A 8 -0.85 7.91 21.76
C SER A 8 -2.29 7.84 21.23
N GLU A 9 -2.70 8.77 20.38
CA GLU A 9 -3.95 8.67 19.63
C GLU A 9 -3.67 7.86 18.35
N GLY A 10 -4.00 6.56 18.36
CA GLY A 10 -3.95 5.70 17.18
C GLY A 10 -4.83 6.22 16.02
N CYS A 11 -5.05 5.42 14.97
CA CYS A 11 -5.96 5.84 13.88
C CYS A 11 -7.43 5.92 14.35
N SER A 12 -7.80 6.93 15.14
CA SER A 12 -9.17 7.19 15.59
C SER A 12 -10.11 7.39 14.40
N GLU A 13 -9.60 7.93 13.29
CA GLU A 13 -10.36 8.28 12.08
C GLU A 13 -10.05 7.43 10.83
N GLY A 14 -9.30 6.33 10.94
CA GLY A 14 -9.12 5.42 9.81
C GLY A 14 -10.41 4.65 9.50
N THR A 15 -10.70 4.33 8.23
CA THR A 15 -11.89 3.53 7.89
C THR A 15 -11.90 2.25 8.72
N ASN A 16 -12.91 2.10 9.57
CA ASN A 16 -13.08 0.90 10.39
C ASN A 16 -13.62 -0.21 9.49
N VAL A 17 -12.72 -1.04 8.98
CA VAL A 17 -13.06 -2.27 8.28
C VAL A 17 -13.32 -3.35 9.33
N GLN A 18 -14.34 -4.20 9.11
CA GLN A 18 -14.60 -5.37 9.96
C GLN A 18 -13.32 -6.18 10.14
N GLN A 19 -13.02 -6.57 11.38
CA GLN A 19 -11.78 -7.23 11.76
C GLN A 19 -11.56 -8.52 10.95
N GLU A 20 -12.63 -9.24 10.62
CA GLU A 20 -12.59 -10.49 9.85
C GLU A 20 -12.07 -10.33 8.41
N LEU A 21 -12.12 -9.11 7.86
CA LEU A 21 -11.61 -8.79 6.53
C LEU A 21 -10.12 -8.43 6.53
N SER A 22 -9.47 -8.43 7.70
CA SER A 22 -8.07 -8.07 7.89
C SER A 22 -7.30 -9.22 8.54
N LEU A 23 -6.24 -9.69 7.88
CA LEU A 23 -5.41 -10.78 8.39
C LEU A 23 -4.64 -10.35 9.63
N ARG A 24 -4.62 -11.26 10.60
CA ARG A 24 -3.66 -11.24 11.69
C ARG A 24 -2.29 -11.62 11.15
N LEU A 25 -1.26 -11.04 11.75
CA LEU A 25 0.11 -11.49 11.52
C LEU A 25 0.29 -12.88 12.18
N SER A 26 1.09 -13.73 11.54
CA SER A 26 1.47 -15.03 12.11
C SER A 26 2.20 -14.83 13.44
N ARG A 27 2.12 -15.79 14.37
CA ARG A 27 2.96 -15.80 15.59
C ARG A 27 4.46 -15.74 15.28
N THR A 28 4.88 -16.16 14.09
CA THR A 28 6.27 -16.18 13.64
C THR A 28 6.68 -14.95 12.84
N ARG A 29 5.76 -14.01 12.55
CA ARG A 29 6.05 -12.79 11.79
C ARG A 29 5.57 -11.57 12.55
N THR A 30 6.43 -10.58 12.65
CA THR A 30 6.13 -9.27 13.19
C THR A 30 5.76 -8.30 12.09
N ILE A 31 5.21 -7.15 12.47
CA ILE A 31 4.95 -6.09 11.49
C ILE A 31 6.24 -5.61 10.83
N CYS A 32 7.37 -5.65 11.55
CA CYS A 32 8.66 -5.28 10.99
C CYS A 32 9.10 -6.19 9.84
N ASP A 33 8.83 -7.50 9.95
CA ASP A 33 9.17 -8.47 8.89
C ASP A 33 8.44 -8.19 7.59
N MET A 34 7.27 -7.56 7.66
CA MET A 34 6.47 -7.18 6.49
C MET A 34 7.12 -6.05 5.68
N PHE A 35 8.01 -5.28 6.31
CA PHE A 35 8.71 -4.15 5.67
C PHE A 35 10.22 -4.38 5.54
N LEU A 36 10.72 -5.58 5.86
CA LEU A 36 12.11 -5.98 5.61
C LEU A 36 12.31 -6.38 4.13
N GLY A 37 13.26 -5.74 3.44
CA GLY A 37 13.79 -6.22 2.15
C GLY A 37 12.91 -6.05 0.92
N GLY A 38 11.91 -5.17 0.93
CA GLY A 38 11.01 -4.93 -0.20
C GLY A 38 10.86 -3.45 -0.58
N VAL A 39 10.63 -3.18 -1.87
CA VAL A 39 10.13 -1.88 -2.34
C VAL A 39 8.63 -1.84 -2.06
N ASN A 40 8.25 -1.26 -0.92
CA ASN A 40 6.83 -1.08 -0.55
C ASN A 40 6.26 0.13 -1.28
N ALA A 41 6.22 0.07 -2.61
CA ALA A 41 5.62 1.10 -3.45
C ALA A 41 4.13 0.79 -3.63
N PHE A 42 3.30 1.72 -3.19
CA PHE A 42 1.85 1.66 -3.24
C PHE A 42 1.33 2.62 -4.32
N GLU A 43 0.39 2.14 -5.12
CA GLU A 43 -0.35 2.98 -6.06
C GLU A 43 -1.34 3.84 -5.29
N LEU A 44 -1.32 5.15 -5.54
CA LEU A 44 -2.26 6.10 -4.96
C LEU A 44 -3.52 6.19 -5.83
N GLU A 45 -4.67 6.02 -5.20
CA GLU A 45 -5.99 6.08 -5.79
C GLU A 45 -6.75 7.31 -5.29
N TYR A 46 -6.90 8.28 -6.18
CA TYR A 46 -7.62 9.51 -5.91
C TYR A 46 -9.10 9.34 -6.21
N ILE A 47 -9.94 9.46 -5.18
CA ILE A 47 -11.40 9.37 -5.29
C ILE A 47 -11.95 10.68 -5.88
N GLY A 48 -13.06 10.65 -6.62
CA GLY A 48 -13.56 11.77 -7.44
C GLY A 48 -13.85 13.12 -6.75
N SER A 49 -13.82 13.22 -5.42
CA SER A 49 -13.80 14.51 -4.69
C SER A 49 -12.45 15.22 -4.81
N CYS A 50 -11.40 14.48 -5.16
CA CYS A 50 -10.07 14.97 -5.44
C CYS A 50 -9.98 15.54 -6.87
N LYS A 51 -10.22 16.85 -7.01
CA LYS A 51 -10.18 17.54 -8.33
C LYS A 51 -8.97 18.46 -8.52
N SER A 52 -8.16 18.69 -7.47
CA SER A 52 -7.02 19.60 -7.52
C SER A 52 -5.85 19.10 -6.68
N SER A 53 -4.61 19.42 -7.08
CA SER A 53 -3.40 19.12 -6.31
C SER A 53 -3.44 19.69 -4.88
N LYS A 54 -4.00 20.90 -4.72
CA LYS A 54 -4.15 21.58 -3.41
C LYS A 54 -4.82 20.72 -2.35
N SER A 55 -5.89 20.02 -2.73
CA SER A 55 -6.75 19.29 -1.79
C SER A 55 -6.42 17.80 -1.71
N CYS A 56 -5.43 17.30 -2.44
CA CYS A 56 -5.17 15.85 -2.53
C CYS A 56 -3.72 15.46 -2.31
N ASN A 57 -2.83 16.45 -2.33
CA ASN A 57 -1.42 16.22 -2.20
C ASN A 57 -1.02 16.45 -0.73
N PRO A 58 -0.33 15.50 -0.07
CA PRO A 58 0.28 15.72 1.23
C PRO A 58 1.23 16.92 1.31
N PHE A 59 1.67 17.47 0.17
CA PHE A 59 2.49 18.68 0.04
C PHE A 59 1.74 19.87 -0.57
N GLY A 60 0.45 19.74 -0.90
CA GLY A 60 -0.30 20.76 -1.63
C GLY A 60 0.29 21.03 -3.01
N ASP A 61 0.36 22.30 -3.40
CA ASP A 61 0.92 22.69 -4.72
C ASP A 61 2.45 22.84 -4.72
N SER A 62 3.13 22.71 -3.58
CA SER A 62 4.55 23.09 -3.46
C SER A 62 5.47 22.26 -4.35
N ILE A 63 5.08 21.04 -4.70
CA ILE A 63 5.89 20.13 -5.53
C ILE A 63 5.51 20.16 -7.01
N GLY A 64 4.45 20.89 -7.39
CA GLY A 64 4.05 21.08 -8.80
C GLY A 64 3.49 19.85 -9.53
N TYR A 65 3.31 18.72 -8.85
CA TYR A 65 2.72 17.51 -9.42
C TYR A 65 1.85 16.77 -8.39
N LEU A 66 0.94 15.91 -8.88
CA LEU A 66 0.18 14.98 -8.04
C LEU A 66 0.88 13.60 -8.05
N PRO A 67 1.37 13.10 -6.90
CA PRO A 67 2.05 11.80 -6.85
C PRO A 67 1.13 10.65 -7.29
N SER A 68 1.65 9.67 -8.02
CA SER A 68 0.90 8.43 -8.35
C SER A 68 1.35 7.26 -7.48
N LEU A 69 2.50 7.38 -6.83
CA LEU A 69 3.13 6.34 -6.03
C LEU A 69 3.58 6.88 -4.68
N MET A 70 3.42 6.06 -3.65
CA MET A 70 3.96 6.28 -2.31
C MET A 70 4.82 5.09 -1.91
N SER A 71 6.02 5.31 -1.38
CA SER A 71 6.90 4.24 -0.89
C SER A 71 7.09 4.31 0.61
N LEU A 72 6.98 3.18 1.31
CA LEU A 72 7.30 3.05 2.74
C LEU A 72 8.65 2.36 2.94
N SER A 73 9.65 3.15 3.30
CA SER A 73 11.01 2.67 3.61
C SER A 73 11.20 2.62 5.13
N MET A 74 11.25 1.43 5.70
CA MET A 74 11.46 1.26 7.14
C MET A 74 12.91 1.65 7.51
N ILE A 75 13.03 2.62 8.41
CA ILE A 75 14.31 3.13 8.92
C ILE A 75 14.69 2.37 10.19
N GLN A 76 13.72 2.18 11.08
CA GLN A 76 13.94 1.58 12.38
C GLN A 76 12.73 0.72 12.76
N CYS A 77 13.01 -0.40 13.40
CA CYS A 77 12.02 -1.20 14.12
C CYS A 77 12.43 -1.22 15.59
N SER A 78 11.45 -1.01 16.47
CA SER A 78 11.64 -1.08 17.92
C SER A 78 11.93 -2.50 18.40
N ASN A 79 12.46 -2.62 19.62
CA ASN A 79 12.78 -3.92 20.22
C ASN A 79 11.54 -4.77 20.50
N ASP A 80 10.40 -4.15 20.82
CA ASP A 80 9.11 -4.82 20.98
C ASP A 80 8.50 -5.30 19.65
N ARG A 81 9.10 -4.91 18.51
CA ARG A 81 8.68 -5.24 17.15
C ARG A 81 7.26 -4.79 16.79
N LEU A 82 6.67 -3.89 17.57
CA LEU A 82 5.33 -3.34 17.34
C LEU A 82 5.36 -1.90 16.83
N SER A 83 6.46 -1.18 17.09
CA SER A 83 6.65 0.20 16.63
C SER A 83 7.71 0.29 15.52
N LEU A 84 7.45 1.09 14.49
CA LEU A 84 8.32 1.29 13.34
C LEU A 84 8.56 2.78 13.08
N ARG A 85 9.67 3.11 12.43
CA ARG A 85 9.91 4.42 11.82
C ARG A 85 10.09 4.27 10.33
N PHE A 86 9.49 5.16 9.57
CA PHE A 86 9.47 5.14 8.12
C PHE A 86 9.97 6.46 7.53
N LEU A 87 10.67 6.36 6.41
CA LEU A 87 10.72 7.40 5.40
C LEU A 87 9.61 7.10 4.39
N ILE A 88 8.74 8.07 4.15
CA ILE A 88 7.59 7.95 3.25
C ILE A 88 7.84 8.85 2.05
N GLU A 89 8.06 8.26 0.88
CA GLU A 89 8.42 9.01 -0.33
C GLU A 89 7.26 9.06 -1.32
N PHE A 90 7.08 10.20 -1.99
CA PHE A 90 6.03 10.40 -3.00
C PHE A 90 6.63 10.67 -4.38
N ARG A 91 6.11 10.01 -5.43
CA ARG A 91 6.66 10.07 -6.80
C ARG A 91 5.57 9.93 -7.88
N THR A 92 5.88 10.28 -9.12
CA THR A 92 5.00 10.16 -10.30
C THR A 92 5.27 8.94 -11.18
N ASN A 93 6.46 8.33 -11.08
CA ASN A 93 6.86 7.18 -11.89
C ASN A 93 7.53 6.10 -11.02
N SER A 94 7.31 4.84 -11.38
CA SER A 94 7.94 3.66 -10.77
C SER A 94 9.41 3.50 -11.17
N TYR A 95 9.85 4.19 -12.23
CA TYR A 95 11.20 4.08 -12.81
C TYR A 95 12.28 4.85 -12.02
N ARG A 96 12.34 4.67 -10.70
CA ARG A 96 13.59 4.93 -9.97
C ARG A 96 14.22 3.58 -9.70
N GLY A 97 15.34 3.31 -10.39
CA GLY A 97 16.17 2.15 -10.13
C GLY A 97 16.55 2.06 -8.66
N TYR A 98 16.93 0.85 -8.24
CA TYR A 98 17.27 0.44 -6.88
C TYR A 98 18.32 1.34 -6.15
N TYR A 99 18.95 2.27 -6.87
CA TYR A 99 20.06 3.12 -6.42
C TYR A 99 19.74 4.63 -6.35
N GLY A 100 18.48 5.04 -6.54
CA GLY A 100 18.13 6.46 -6.42
C GLY A 100 18.14 6.95 -4.98
N SER A 101 18.97 7.95 -4.66
CA SER A 101 18.97 8.60 -3.34
C SER A 101 17.59 9.18 -3.02
N PRO A 102 17.05 8.97 -1.81
CA PRO A 102 15.69 9.40 -1.47
C PRO A 102 15.53 10.92 -1.64
N ASN A 103 14.38 11.36 -2.14
CA ASN A 103 14.10 12.79 -2.26
C ASN A 103 13.42 13.30 -0.99
N ILE A 104 14.22 13.82 -0.06
CA ILE A 104 13.75 14.23 1.27
C ILE A 104 12.76 15.40 1.18
N SER A 105 12.89 16.27 0.16
CA SER A 105 11.99 17.42 -0.04
C SER A 105 10.53 17.03 -0.34
N THR A 106 10.32 15.82 -0.86
CA THR A 106 9.00 15.24 -1.14
C THR A 106 8.75 14.00 -0.30
N SER A 107 9.33 13.97 0.91
CA SER A 107 9.20 12.87 1.85
C SER A 107 8.61 13.31 3.19
N LEU A 108 7.99 12.35 3.87
CA LEU A 108 7.56 12.48 5.27
C LEU A 108 8.37 11.53 6.13
N ILE A 109 8.54 11.87 7.41
CA ILE A 109 9.01 10.92 8.42
C ILE A 109 7.82 10.43 9.22
N GLY A 110 7.67 9.11 9.36
CA GLY A 110 6.53 8.49 10.02
C GLY A 110 6.94 7.63 11.20
N GLU A 111 6.16 7.67 12.28
CA GLU A 111 6.22 6.67 13.34
C GLU A 111 4.94 5.82 13.26
N GLY A 112 5.12 4.50 13.19
CA GLY A 112 4.06 3.53 13.03
C GLY A 112 3.92 2.63 14.26
N SER A 113 2.69 2.24 14.57
CA SER A 113 2.36 1.28 15.62
C SER A 113 1.35 0.25 15.11
N TRP A 114 1.61 -1.03 15.35
CA TRP A 114 0.67 -2.10 15.01
C TRP A 114 -0.47 -2.20 16.03
N ASP A 115 -1.72 -2.14 15.54
CA ASP A 115 -2.93 -2.34 16.32
C ASP A 115 -3.39 -3.81 16.17
N GLU A 116 -3.04 -4.64 17.15
CA GLU A 116 -3.41 -6.07 17.18
C GLU A 116 -4.92 -6.29 17.30
N LYS A 117 -5.66 -5.34 17.91
CA LYS A 117 -7.11 -5.46 18.05
C LYS A 117 -7.80 -5.27 16.71
N LYS A 118 -7.29 -4.38 15.86
CA LYS A 118 -7.87 -4.07 14.53
C LYS A 118 -7.11 -4.67 13.34
N ASN A 119 -6.02 -5.41 13.58
CA ASN A 119 -5.16 -6.01 12.56
C ASN A 119 -4.68 -4.99 11.51
N ARG A 120 -4.21 -3.83 11.96
CA ARG A 120 -3.78 -2.74 11.07
C ARG A 120 -2.56 -2.01 11.60
N LEU A 121 -1.76 -1.47 10.69
CA LEU A 121 -0.67 -0.56 11.03
C LEU A 121 -1.18 0.88 10.92
N CYS A 122 -0.98 1.64 11.99
CA CYS A 122 -1.26 3.07 12.07
C CYS A 122 0.04 3.85 12.02
N ILE A 123 0.10 4.92 11.22
CA ILE A 123 1.29 5.76 11.11
C ILE A 123 0.89 7.23 11.29
N VAL A 124 1.62 7.92 12.16
CA VAL A 124 1.62 9.38 12.26
C VAL A 124 2.82 9.87 11.46
N ALA A 125 2.58 10.71 10.45
CA ALA A 125 3.63 11.21 9.57
C ALA A 125 3.78 12.72 9.67
N CYS A 126 5.03 13.16 9.66
CA CYS A 126 5.43 14.54 9.79
C CYS A 126 6.12 15.06 8.53
N ARG A 127 5.81 16.30 8.15
CA ARG A 127 6.54 17.03 7.10
C ARG A 127 7.97 17.33 7.55
N ILE A 128 8.88 17.20 6.59
CA ILE A 128 10.27 17.62 6.72
C ILE A 128 10.41 18.94 5.97
N TYR A 129 10.63 20.03 6.70
CA TYR A 129 10.82 21.35 6.13
C TYR A 129 12.31 21.61 5.84
N ASP A 130 12.57 22.56 4.93
CA ASP A 130 13.91 23.03 4.54
C ASP A 130 14.88 21.96 4.01
N ALA A 131 14.37 20.77 3.71
CA ALA A 131 15.13 19.62 3.23
C ALA A 131 15.77 19.84 1.84
N SER A 132 15.31 20.82 1.07
CA SER A 132 15.92 21.19 -0.21
C SER A 132 17.25 21.94 -0.05
N SER A 133 17.51 22.53 1.11
CA SER A 133 18.67 23.41 1.34
C SER A 133 19.88 22.66 1.93
N SER A 134 19.67 21.87 2.99
CA SER A 134 20.63 20.89 3.52
C SER A 134 19.95 20.00 4.57
N LEU A 135 20.50 18.82 4.83
CA LEU A 135 20.05 17.96 5.94
C LEU A 135 20.21 18.65 7.30
N GLU A 136 21.26 19.45 7.47
CA GLU A 136 21.56 20.16 8.73
C GLU A 136 20.53 21.24 9.07
N LYS A 137 19.94 21.88 8.04
CA LYS A 137 18.90 22.90 8.21
C LYS A 137 17.49 22.30 8.23
N SER A 138 17.37 21.02 7.87
CA SER A 138 16.07 20.35 7.83
C SER A 138 15.52 20.16 9.23
N HIS A 139 14.20 20.32 9.37
CA HIS A 139 13.53 20.09 10.63
C HIS A 139 12.17 19.43 10.43
N VAL A 140 11.76 18.67 11.44
CA VAL A 140 10.46 18.01 11.47
C VAL A 140 9.42 19.00 11.97
N GLY A 141 8.34 19.19 11.21
CA GLY A 141 7.28 20.14 11.56
C GLY A 141 5.92 19.48 11.67
N ASP A 142 5.07 19.70 10.66
CA ASP A 142 3.64 19.37 10.68
C ASP A 142 3.40 17.85 10.69
N CYS A 143 2.85 17.33 11.80
CA CYS A 143 2.57 15.90 12.03
C CYS A 143 1.07 15.55 11.93
N THR A 144 0.27 16.29 11.15
CA THR A 144 -1.17 16.01 11.00
C THR A 144 -1.48 14.93 9.97
N THR A 145 -0.49 14.42 9.24
CA THR A 145 -0.72 13.33 8.29
C THR A 145 -0.89 12.01 9.05
N ARG A 146 -1.88 11.23 8.64
CA ARG A 146 -2.17 9.90 9.14
C ARG A 146 -2.17 8.90 8.01
N LEU A 147 -1.65 7.71 8.27
CA LEU A 147 -1.80 6.55 7.40
C LEU A 147 -2.37 5.38 8.19
N SER A 148 -3.17 4.56 7.51
CA SER A 148 -3.62 3.27 8.01
C SER A 148 -3.47 2.26 6.90
N LEU A 149 -2.87 1.11 7.18
CA LEU A 149 -2.84 -0.01 6.23
C LEU A 149 -3.17 -1.33 6.91
N ARG A 150 -3.70 -2.25 6.11
CA ARG A 150 -4.12 -3.59 6.52
C ARG A 150 -3.81 -4.60 5.44
N PHE A 151 -3.84 -5.87 5.83
CA PHE A 151 -3.69 -6.99 4.93
C PHE A 151 -5.05 -7.65 4.69
N PRO A 152 -5.65 -7.59 3.48
CA PRO A 152 -6.94 -8.24 3.23
C PRO A 152 -6.90 -9.75 3.48
N ALA A 153 -7.97 -10.30 4.08
CA ALA A 153 -8.09 -11.74 4.33
C ALA A 153 -8.57 -12.55 3.12
N ILE A 154 -9.24 -11.89 2.18
CA ILE A 154 -9.83 -12.51 1.01
C ILE A 154 -9.39 -11.72 -0.21
N LEU A 155 -8.80 -12.42 -1.17
CA LEU A 155 -8.53 -11.93 -2.52
C LEU A 155 -9.60 -12.44 -3.48
N SER A 156 -9.83 -11.71 -4.56
CA SER A 156 -10.65 -12.17 -5.68
C SER A 156 -10.05 -11.66 -6.99
N ILE A 157 -10.63 -12.06 -8.11
CA ILE A 157 -10.21 -11.56 -9.42
C ILE A 157 -10.43 -10.04 -9.57
N ARG A 158 -11.35 -9.46 -8.79
CA ARG A 158 -11.63 -8.02 -8.77
C ARG A 158 -10.78 -7.28 -7.74
N ASN A 159 -10.34 -7.96 -6.69
CA ASN A 159 -9.56 -7.38 -5.61
C ASN A 159 -8.36 -8.29 -5.31
N THR A 160 -7.25 -8.00 -5.98
CA THR A 160 -6.00 -8.77 -5.90
C THR A 160 -4.97 -8.13 -4.97
N SER A 161 -5.32 -7.02 -4.32
CA SER A 161 -4.39 -6.26 -3.49
C SER A 161 -4.10 -6.98 -2.18
N THR A 162 -2.82 -7.23 -1.91
CA THR A 162 -2.33 -7.88 -0.69
C THR A 162 -2.09 -6.89 0.45
N ILE A 163 -1.99 -5.60 0.13
CA ILE A 163 -2.07 -4.49 1.10
C ILE A 163 -3.04 -3.46 0.55
N VAL A 164 -3.87 -2.94 1.44
CA VAL A 164 -4.71 -1.76 1.17
C VAL A 164 -4.59 -0.80 2.33
N GLY A 165 -4.68 0.49 2.04
CA GLY A 165 -4.58 1.51 3.05
C GLY A 165 -5.09 2.86 2.58
N GLU A 166 -4.94 3.82 3.48
CA GLU A 166 -5.41 5.19 3.30
C GLU A 166 -4.39 6.15 3.91
N ILE A 167 -4.25 7.32 3.30
CA ILE A 167 -3.50 8.46 3.82
C ILE A 167 -4.40 9.69 3.82
N TRP A 168 -4.37 10.49 4.88
CA TRP A 168 -5.18 11.70 5.02
C TRP A 168 -4.55 12.72 5.98
N SER A 169 -5.01 13.97 5.90
CA SER A 169 -4.73 14.99 6.91
C SER A 169 -5.85 15.03 7.94
N VAL A 170 -5.52 15.17 9.23
CA VAL A 170 -6.52 15.45 10.28
C VAL A 170 -6.84 16.94 10.41
N LYS A 171 -6.27 17.79 9.55
CA LYS A 171 -6.57 19.22 9.56
C LYS A 171 -8.01 19.50 9.10
N PRO A 172 -8.62 20.58 9.58
CA PRO A 172 -9.83 21.15 8.97
C PRO A 172 -9.60 21.55 7.50
N ARG A 173 -10.65 21.45 6.67
CA ARG A 173 -10.59 21.77 5.22
C ARG A 173 -10.08 23.18 4.89
N ASN A 174 -10.27 24.13 5.79
CA ASN A 174 -9.89 25.53 5.64
C ASN A 174 -8.45 25.83 6.10
N GLU A 175 -7.73 24.86 6.66
CA GLU A 175 -6.36 25.03 7.12
C GLU A 175 -5.32 24.63 6.08
N SER A 176 -4.18 25.32 6.09
CA SER A 176 -3.06 24.98 5.22
C SER A 176 -2.50 23.60 5.57
N GLY A 177 -2.26 22.77 4.54
CA GLY A 177 -1.84 21.37 4.73
C GLY A 177 -3.00 20.38 4.92
N PHE A 178 -4.25 20.83 4.79
CA PHE A 178 -5.35 19.92 4.53
C PHE A 178 -5.15 19.19 3.19
N PHE A 179 -5.44 17.90 3.18
CA PHE A 179 -5.72 17.14 1.98
C PHE A 179 -6.71 16.02 2.29
N ASP A 180 -7.56 15.75 1.32
CA ASP A 180 -8.56 14.69 1.34
C ASP A 180 -7.91 13.31 1.42
N ARG A 181 -8.70 12.36 1.90
CA ARG A 181 -8.27 10.97 2.02
C ARG A 181 -7.96 10.38 0.64
N VAL A 182 -6.79 9.77 0.53
CA VAL A 182 -6.31 9.06 -0.65
C VAL A 182 -6.18 7.59 -0.29
N GLN A 183 -6.75 6.72 -1.12
CA GLN A 183 -6.60 5.28 -0.95
C GLN A 183 -5.29 4.83 -1.58
N PHE A 184 -4.72 3.74 -1.10
CA PHE A 184 -3.58 3.13 -1.75
C PHE A 184 -3.60 1.62 -1.65
N ARG A 185 -2.97 0.97 -2.63
CA ARG A 185 -2.93 -0.49 -2.71
C ARG A 185 -1.61 -1.02 -3.22
N TYR A 186 -1.36 -2.28 -2.90
CA TYR A 186 -0.23 -3.05 -3.39
C TYR A 186 -0.69 -4.44 -3.81
N GLY A 187 -0.35 -4.86 -5.03
CA GLY A 187 -0.70 -6.16 -5.61
C GLY A 187 0.45 -7.17 -5.63
N GLY A 188 1.58 -6.88 -4.97
CA GLY A 188 2.73 -7.77 -4.99
C GLY A 188 2.55 -9.02 -4.13
N ARG A 189 3.49 -9.97 -4.30
CA ARG A 189 3.44 -11.26 -3.63
C ARG A 189 3.83 -11.10 -2.16
N ILE A 190 2.86 -11.24 -1.27
CA ILE A 190 3.07 -11.32 0.16
C ILE A 190 2.50 -12.64 0.65
N GLN A 191 3.31 -13.44 1.35
CA GLN A 191 2.87 -14.70 1.91
C GLN A 191 2.38 -14.48 3.34
N LEU A 192 1.05 -14.45 3.50
CA LEU A 192 0.37 -14.37 4.78
C LEU A 192 -0.40 -15.65 5.05
N GLN A 193 -0.33 -16.15 6.28
CA GLN A 193 -1.15 -17.27 6.71
C GLN A 193 -2.63 -16.84 6.79
N GLY A 194 -3.54 -17.72 6.38
CA GLY A 194 -4.98 -17.45 6.43
C GLY A 194 -5.55 -16.66 5.26
N LEU A 195 -4.71 -16.22 4.31
CA LEU A 195 -5.15 -15.59 3.06
C LEU A 195 -5.98 -16.59 2.23
N LYS A 196 -7.21 -16.21 1.88
CA LYS A 196 -8.11 -17.00 1.04
C LYS A 196 -8.30 -16.33 -0.33
N TYR A 197 -8.60 -17.13 -1.34
CA TYR A 197 -9.00 -16.63 -2.66
C TYR A 197 -10.44 -17.04 -2.96
N GLU A 198 -11.28 -16.07 -3.27
CA GLU A 198 -12.68 -16.27 -3.64
C GLU A 198 -12.83 -16.32 -5.17
N TYR A 199 -13.26 -17.49 -5.67
CA TYR A 199 -13.44 -17.75 -7.09
C TYR A 199 -14.84 -17.33 -7.56
N MET A 200 -15.02 -16.05 -7.87
CA MET A 200 -16.33 -15.49 -8.23
C MET A 200 -16.78 -15.69 -9.69
N GLN A 201 -15.89 -16.15 -10.58
CA GLN A 201 -16.17 -16.24 -12.03
C GLN A 201 -16.27 -17.69 -12.54
N MET A 202 -16.43 -18.67 -11.64
CA MET A 202 -16.42 -20.10 -11.99
C MET A 202 -17.53 -20.48 -12.98
N ASP A 203 -18.69 -19.86 -12.91
CA ASP A 203 -19.78 -20.15 -13.85
C ASP A 203 -19.47 -19.68 -15.27
N LYS A 204 -18.79 -18.52 -15.41
CA LYS A 204 -18.31 -18.06 -16.72
C LYS A 204 -17.24 -19.00 -17.26
N VAL A 205 -16.30 -19.41 -16.40
CA VAL A 205 -15.25 -20.38 -16.77
C VAL A 205 -15.87 -21.69 -17.25
N LYS A 206 -16.85 -22.24 -16.53
CA LYS A 206 -17.54 -23.49 -16.93
C LYS A 206 -18.26 -23.36 -18.26
N LYS A 207 -18.86 -22.20 -18.55
CA LYS A 207 -19.52 -21.93 -19.84
C LYS A 207 -18.52 -21.79 -20.99
N SER A 208 -17.42 -21.07 -20.78
CA SER A 208 -16.40 -20.83 -21.81
C SER A 208 -15.47 -22.04 -22.02
N CYS A 209 -15.26 -22.85 -20.99
CA CYS A 209 -14.40 -24.02 -20.98
C CYS A 209 -15.20 -25.23 -20.47
N PRO A 210 -16.09 -25.81 -21.28
CA PRO A 210 -16.88 -26.97 -20.88
C PRO A 210 -15.95 -28.15 -20.56
N MET A 211 -16.02 -28.66 -19.34
CA MET A 211 -15.33 -29.89 -18.96
C MET A 211 -15.83 -31.02 -19.86
N LYS A 212 -14.93 -31.68 -20.60
CA LYS A 212 -15.27 -32.92 -21.32
C LYS A 212 -15.63 -34.00 -20.30
N ASN A 213 -16.60 -34.86 -20.65
CA ASN A 213 -17.08 -35.94 -19.78
C ASN A 213 -15.91 -36.79 -19.23
N PRO A 214 -15.87 -37.07 -17.91
CA PRO A 214 -14.78 -37.84 -17.29
C PRO A 214 -14.72 -39.32 -17.71
N ARG A 215 -15.69 -39.81 -18.49
CA ARG A 215 -15.77 -41.22 -18.90
C ARG A 215 -14.76 -41.66 -19.96
N ASN A 216 -14.08 -40.74 -20.66
CA ASN A 216 -13.13 -41.09 -21.73
C ASN A 216 -11.67 -40.66 -21.46
N SER A 217 -11.30 -40.30 -20.23
CA SER A 217 -9.90 -39.99 -19.89
C SER A 217 -9.30 -41.07 -18.99
N SER A 218 -8.99 -42.23 -19.57
CA SER A 218 -8.11 -43.23 -18.95
C SER A 218 -6.71 -42.68 -18.67
N ASN A 219 -6.33 -41.58 -19.32
CA ASN A 219 -5.22 -40.75 -18.89
C ASN A 219 -5.76 -39.69 -17.92
N ARG A 220 -5.51 -39.86 -16.61
CA ARG A 220 -5.42 -38.72 -15.68
C ARG A 220 -4.31 -37.83 -16.21
N GLY A 221 -4.63 -36.98 -17.18
CA GLY A 221 -3.68 -36.10 -17.84
C GLY A 221 -2.96 -35.36 -16.73
N GLN A 222 -1.67 -35.64 -16.59
CA GLN A 222 -0.84 -35.03 -15.59
C GLN A 222 -0.91 -33.53 -15.85
N TYR A 223 -1.57 -32.79 -14.95
CA TYR A 223 -1.65 -31.35 -15.08
C TYR A 223 -0.20 -30.85 -15.22
N PRO A 224 0.11 -30.08 -16.26
CA PRO A 224 1.46 -29.60 -16.48
C PRO A 224 1.94 -28.93 -15.20
N TYR A 225 3.17 -29.26 -14.81
CA TYR A 225 3.80 -28.70 -13.61
C TYR A 225 3.67 -27.18 -13.66
N GLY A 226 3.32 -26.53 -12.55
CA GLY A 226 2.99 -25.10 -12.54
C GLY A 226 4.13 -24.18 -13.02
N TYR A 227 5.36 -24.70 -13.06
CA TYR A 227 6.55 -24.02 -13.60
C TYR A 227 6.92 -24.46 -15.02
N SER A 228 6.11 -25.32 -15.67
CA SER A 228 6.33 -25.71 -17.05
C SER A 228 6.29 -24.46 -17.95
N PRO A 229 7.20 -24.35 -18.94
CA PRO A 229 7.10 -23.34 -19.99
C PRO A 229 5.74 -23.33 -20.69
N ASP A 230 5.04 -24.47 -20.74
CA ASP A 230 3.70 -24.61 -21.34
C ASP A 230 2.62 -23.86 -20.56
N MET A 231 2.87 -23.54 -19.28
CA MET A 231 1.96 -22.75 -18.43
C MET A 231 2.20 -21.24 -18.53
N ARG A 232 3.05 -20.79 -19.46
CA ARG A 232 3.32 -19.36 -19.68
C ARG A 232 2.19 -18.73 -20.49
N PHE A 233 1.55 -17.73 -19.91
CA PHE A 233 0.62 -16.87 -20.64
C PHE A 233 1.39 -15.79 -21.41
N ARG A 234 0.96 -15.53 -22.65
CA ARG A 234 1.46 -14.42 -23.47
C ARG A 234 0.33 -13.40 -23.61
N LEU A 235 0.55 -12.18 -23.13
CA LEU A 235 -0.32 -11.04 -23.42
C LEU A 235 0.18 -10.34 -24.67
N TRP A 236 -0.74 -9.95 -25.55
CA TRP A 236 -0.48 -9.06 -26.68
C TRP A 236 -1.35 -7.81 -26.52
N SER A 237 -0.76 -6.64 -26.70
CA SER A 237 -1.48 -5.37 -26.80
C SER A 237 -1.41 -4.88 -28.24
N SER A 238 -2.56 -4.74 -28.90
CA SER A 238 -2.66 -4.05 -30.18
C SER A 238 -3.24 -2.65 -29.96
N ASN A 239 -2.49 -1.62 -30.34
CA ASN A 239 -3.04 -0.27 -30.43
C ASN A 239 -3.92 -0.20 -31.67
N PHE A 240 -5.23 -0.05 -31.49
CA PHE A 240 -6.11 0.37 -32.56
C PHE A 240 -6.02 1.89 -32.67
N LEU A 241 -5.24 2.37 -33.63
CA LEU A 241 -5.38 3.74 -34.12
C LEU A 241 -6.75 3.81 -34.78
N LYS A 242 -7.65 4.61 -34.20
CA LYS A 242 -8.83 5.08 -34.94
C LYS A 242 -8.32 6.17 -35.88
N GLU A 243 -8.33 5.89 -37.17
CA GLU A 243 -8.35 6.91 -38.22
C GLU A 243 -9.62 7.77 -38.12
#